data_AF-A0A452XCW7-F1
#
_entry.id   AF-A0A452XCW7-F1
#
_cell.length_a   1.000
_cell.length_b   1.000
_cell.length_c   1.000
_cell.angle_alpha   90.00
_cell.angle_beta   90.00
_cell.angle_gamma   90.00
#
_symmetry.space_group_name_H-M   'P 1'
#
loop_
_entity.id
_entity.type
_entity.pdbx_description
1 polymer ?
#
loop_
_entity_poly.entity_id
_entity_poly.type
_entity_poly.pdbx_seq_one_letter_code
_entity_poly.pdbx_strand_id
1 'polypeptide(L)'
;MVVKKRAAVIAALSMLLLLMLSRPSHQQFSNYSCNCYRECYLGCKHAFPMLCKVVCGGSCDDKNDPVAACMVACTKDSLCGVPAAPSGAAYCSHACNDTWGRHGRAKVP
;
A
#
# COMPACT_ATOMS: atom_id res chain seq x y z
N MET A 1 20.74 21.65 -40.59
CA MET A 1 20.14 22.04 -39.28
C MET A 1 18.83 21.32 -38.92
N VAL A 2 18.30 20.42 -39.76
CA VAL A 2 17.02 19.71 -39.51
C VAL A 2 17.15 18.53 -38.54
N VAL A 3 18.31 17.87 -38.50
CA VAL A 3 18.57 16.68 -37.65
C VAL A 3 18.65 17.04 -36.16
N LYS A 4 19.21 18.21 -35.83
CA LYS A 4 19.40 18.67 -34.44
C LYS A 4 18.07 18.97 -33.71
N LYS A 5 17.02 19.36 -34.45
CA LYS A 5 15.67 19.58 -33.90
C LYS A 5 14.93 18.27 -33.62
N ARG A 6 15.20 17.19 -34.38
CA ARG A 6 14.53 15.90 -34.18
C ARG A 6 14.96 15.21 -32.89
N ALA A 7 16.25 15.26 -32.56
CA ALA A 7 16.76 14.67 -31.31
C ALA A 7 16.14 15.29 -30.06
N ALA A 8 15.97 16.62 -30.03
CA ALA A 8 15.36 17.33 -28.91
C ALA A 8 13.87 16.97 -28.74
N VAL A 9 13.14 16.80 -29.85
CA VAL A 9 11.72 16.40 -29.82
C VAL A 9 11.56 14.94 -29.37
N ILE A 10 12.45 14.05 -29.80
CA ILE A 10 12.43 12.63 -29.38
C ILE A 10 12.74 12.51 -27.88
N ALA A 11 13.71 13.28 -27.37
CA ALA A 11 14.03 13.31 -25.94
C ALA A 11 12.89 13.92 -25.09
N ALA A 12 12.19 14.93 -25.60
CA ALA A 12 11.03 15.49 -24.92
C ALA A 12 9.84 14.52 -24.88
N LEU A 13 9.59 13.80 -25.99
CA LEU A 13 8.53 12.80 -26.08
C LEU A 13 8.80 11.59 -25.17
N SER A 14 10.05 11.13 -25.06
CA SER A 14 10.40 10.03 -24.16
C SER A 14 10.26 10.40 -22.68
N MET A 15 10.62 11.63 -22.29
CA MET A 15 10.40 12.14 -20.94
C MET A 15 8.90 12.27 -20.60
N LEU A 16 8.07 12.73 -21.55
CA LEU A 16 6.61 12.78 -21.38
C LEU A 16 5.99 11.39 -21.24
N LEU A 17 6.45 10.41 -22.02
CA LEU A 17 6.01 9.02 -21.89
C LEU A 17 6.38 8.44 -20.52
N LEU A 18 7.60 8.68 -20.02
CA LEU A 18 8.01 8.25 -18.67
C LEU A 18 7.18 8.89 -17.55
N LEU A 19 6.78 10.16 -17.70
CA LEU A 19 5.87 10.84 -16.77
C LEU A 19 4.47 10.24 -16.79
N MET A 20 3.97 9.83 -17.97
CA MET A 20 2.66 9.16 -18.10
C MET A 20 2.68 7.68 -17.67
N LEU A 21 3.84 7.01 -17.75
CA LEU A 21 4.07 5.68 -17.16
C LEU A 21 4.29 5.74 -15.64
N SER A 22 4.53 6.91 -15.06
CA SER A 22 4.74 7.10 -13.62
C SER A 22 3.44 7.07 -12.81
N ARG A 23 2.35 6.48 -13.33
CA ARG A 23 1.41 5.81 -12.43
C ARG A 23 2.14 4.58 -11.93
N PRO A 24 2.67 4.59 -10.69
CA PRO A 24 3.28 3.40 -10.15
C PRO A 24 2.20 2.34 -10.24
N SER A 25 2.51 1.23 -10.91
CA SER A 25 1.69 0.04 -10.98
C SER A 25 0.99 -0.12 -9.64
N HIS A 26 -0.32 0.13 -9.63
CA HIS A 26 -1.18 0.24 -8.46
C HIS A 26 -1.37 -1.16 -7.85
N GLN A 27 -0.29 -1.83 -7.46
CA GLN A 27 -0.29 -3.17 -6.90
C GLN A 27 -0.78 -3.20 -5.44
N GLN A 28 -1.50 -2.15 -5.01
CA GLN A 28 -1.41 -1.62 -3.66
C GLN A 28 -2.76 -1.60 -2.94
N PHE A 29 -3.47 -2.73 -2.99
CA PHE A 29 -4.87 -2.96 -2.64
C PHE A 29 -5.81 -2.88 -3.84
N SER A 30 -6.60 -3.94 -4.03
CA SER A 30 -7.75 -3.91 -4.95
C SER A 30 -8.79 -2.91 -4.42
N ASN A 31 -9.75 -2.52 -5.27
CA ASN A 31 -10.85 -1.63 -4.84
C ASN A 31 -11.63 -2.24 -3.66
N TYR A 32 -11.84 -3.56 -3.70
CA TYR A 32 -12.47 -4.33 -2.63
C TYR A 32 -11.66 -4.27 -1.33
N SER A 33 -10.37 -4.59 -1.39
CA SER A 33 -9.46 -4.56 -0.25
C SER A 33 -9.40 -3.16 0.36
N CYS A 34 -9.44 -2.12 -0.48
CA CYS A 34 -9.47 -0.74 -0.02
C CYS A 34 -10.75 -0.36 0.71
N ASN A 35 -11.92 -0.82 0.23
CA ASN A 35 -13.17 -0.55 0.92
C ASN A 35 -13.20 -1.26 2.28
N CYS A 36 -12.86 -2.56 2.31
CA CYS A 36 -12.73 -3.34 3.54
C CYS A 36 -11.81 -2.66 4.55
N TYR A 37 -10.61 -2.26 4.11
CA TYR A 37 -9.62 -1.65 4.98
C TYR A 37 -10.11 -0.30 5.54
N ARG A 38 -10.72 0.53 4.70
CA ARG A 38 -11.27 1.83 5.11
C ARG A 38 -12.39 1.67 6.13
N GLU A 39 -13.37 0.81 5.86
CA GLU A 39 -14.50 0.57 6.76
C GLU A 39 -14.04 0.01 8.10
N CYS A 40 -13.16 -0.99 8.08
CA CYS A 40 -12.54 -1.55 9.28
C CYS A 40 -11.79 -0.47 10.08
N TYR A 41 -10.94 0.32 9.44
CA TYR A 41 -10.14 1.33 10.13
C TYR A 41 -11.01 2.42 10.76
N LEU A 42 -12.01 2.93 10.04
CA LEU A 42 -12.91 3.95 10.57
C LEU A 42 -13.70 3.47 11.78
N GLY A 43 -14.01 2.16 11.86
CA GLY A 43 -14.68 1.55 13.00
C GLY A 43 -13.83 1.48 14.28
N CYS A 44 -12.51 1.30 14.18
CA CYS A 44 -11.64 1.10 15.35
C CYS A 44 -10.63 2.21 15.65
N LYS A 45 -10.45 3.21 14.76
CA LYS A 45 -9.39 4.23 14.89
C LYS A 45 -9.43 5.05 16.19
N HIS A 46 -10.60 5.21 16.78
CA HIS A 46 -10.77 6.06 17.97
C HIS A 46 -10.29 5.37 19.26
N ALA A 47 -10.31 4.04 19.31
CA ALA A 47 -9.85 3.30 20.48
C ALA A 47 -8.35 3.01 20.39
N PHE A 48 -7.89 2.45 19.27
CA PHE A 48 -6.51 1.99 19.11
C PHE A 48 -6.02 2.17 17.66
N PRO A 49 -5.66 3.39 17.23
CA PRO A 49 -5.42 3.68 15.81
C PRO A 49 -4.26 2.88 15.20
N MET A 50 -3.22 2.56 15.97
CA MET A 50 -2.10 1.75 15.48
C MET A 50 -2.53 0.28 15.29
N LEU A 51 -3.06 -0.35 16.34
CA LEU A 51 -3.57 -1.72 16.32
C LEU A 51 -4.64 -1.94 15.25
N CYS A 52 -5.55 -0.97 15.13
CA CYS A 52 -6.57 -0.94 14.10
C CYS A 52 -5.98 -0.98 12.69
N LYS A 53 -4.89 -0.24 12.45
CA LYS A 53 -4.17 -0.26 11.16
C LYS A 53 -3.58 -1.64 10.85
N VAL A 54 -2.94 -2.25 11.85
CA VAL A 54 -2.30 -3.58 11.73
C VAL A 54 -3.33 -4.68 11.47
N VAL A 55 -4.41 -4.69 12.24
CA VAL A 55 -5.45 -5.72 12.12
C VAL A 55 -6.23 -5.56 10.82
N CYS A 56 -6.68 -4.34 10.48
CA CYS A 56 -7.42 -4.12 9.24
C CYS A 56 -6.55 -4.32 8.00
N GLY A 57 -5.27 -3.94 8.05
CA GLY A 57 -4.34 -4.09 6.93
C GLY A 57 -4.10 -5.54 6.54
N GLY A 58 -4.00 -6.46 7.51
CA GLY A 58 -3.86 -7.89 7.23
C GLY A 58 -5.18 -8.62 6.99
N SER A 59 -6.27 -8.21 7.66
CA SER A 59 -7.57 -8.90 7.54
C SER A 59 -8.26 -8.66 6.20
N CYS A 60 -7.99 -7.50 5.58
CA CYS A 60 -8.57 -7.13 4.29
C CYS A 60 -7.68 -7.53 3.09
N ASP A 61 -6.76 -8.48 3.30
CA ASP A 61 -5.90 -8.99 2.24
C ASP A 61 -6.65 -9.95 1.31
N ASP A 62 -6.60 -9.67 0.02
CA ASP A 62 -7.15 -10.50 -1.05
C ASP A 62 -6.15 -11.56 -1.56
N LYS A 63 -4.87 -11.49 -1.13
CA LYS A 63 -3.76 -12.24 -1.73
C LYS A 63 -3.21 -13.38 -0.86
N ASN A 64 -3.85 -13.70 0.25
CA ASN A 64 -3.42 -14.67 1.26
C ASN A 64 -2.01 -14.40 1.85
N ASP A 65 -1.55 -13.15 1.82
CA ASP A 65 -0.36 -12.66 2.52
C ASP A 65 -0.73 -11.47 3.42
N PRO A 66 -1.31 -11.76 4.61
CA PRO A 66 -1.74 -10.71 5.53
C PRO A 66 -0.56 -9.90 6.09
N VAL A 67 0.65 -10.47 6.12
CA VAL A 67 1.86 -9.76 6.54
C VAL A 67 2.19 -8.68 5.51
N ALA A 68 2.28 -9.04 4.23
CA ALA A 68 2.58 -8.09 3.16
C ALA A 68 1.52 -6.98 3.05
N ALA A 69 0.24 -7.33 3.14
CA ALA A 69 -0.85 -6.36 3.10
C ALA A 69 -0.80 -5.38 4.28
N CYS A 70 -0.54 -5.89 5.49
CA CYS A 70 -0.32 -5.06 6.67
C CYS A 70 0.88 -4.12 6.51
N MET A 71 1.99 -4.62 5.98
CA MET A 71 3.20 -3.81 5.73
C MET A 71 2.92 -2.66 4.75
N VAL A 72 2.13 -2.90 3.71
CA VAL A 72 1.68 -1.84 2.78
C VAL A 72 0.84 -0.79 3.50
N ALA A 73 -0.09 -1.20 4.37
CA ALA A 73 -0.88 -0.28 5.18
C ALA A 73 0.00 0.56 6.14
N CYS A 74 1.07 -0.01 6.67
CA CYS A 74 1.98 0.67 7.59
C CYS A 74 2.97 1.62 6.92
N THR A 75 3.44 1.30 5.71
CA THR A 75 4.50 2.04 5.00
C THR A 75 3.98 3.19 4.13
N LYS A 76 2.70 3.17 3.77
CA LYS A 76 2.07 4.22 2.97
C LYS A 76 1.67 5.42 3.84
N ASP A 77 2.06 6.62 3.38
CA ASP A 77 1.63 7.90 3.95
C ASP A 77 0.10 8.08 3.89
N SER A 78 -0.53 7.51 2.86
CA SER A 78 -1.97 7.37 2.75
C SER A 78 -2.29 6.11 1.96
N LEU A 79 -3.12 5.24 2.53
CA LEU A 79 -3.61 4.03 1.88
C LEU A 79 -5.13 4.05 1.87
N CYS A 80 -5.74 3.93 0.69
CA CYS A 80 -7.20 3.93 0.54
C CYS A 80 -7.88 5.15 1.18
N GLY A 81 -7.21 6.31 1.23
CA GLY A 81 -7.69 7.54 1.88
C GLY A 81 -7.65 7.53 3.41
N VAL A 82 -7.01 6.52 4.01
CA VAL A 82 -6.70 6.44 5.44
C VAL A 82 -5.31 7.01 5.68
N PRO A 83 -5.11 7.86 6.71
CA PRO A 83 -3.83 8.49 6.99
C PRO A 83 -2.71 7.52 7.39
N ALA A 84 -1.48 8.03 7.41
CA ALA A 84 -0.27 7.34 7.84
C ALA A 84 -0.39 6.75 9.26
N ALA A 85 0.50 5.80 9.58
CA ALA A 85 0.53 5.19 10.91
C ALA A 85 0.93 6.26 11.96
N PRO A 86 0.21 6.41 13.09
CA PRO A 86 0.45 7.48 14.06
C PRO A 86 1.86 7.45 14.68
N SER A 87 2.40 6.24 14.89
CA SER A 87 3.68 6.02 15.59
C SER A 87 4.83 5.72 14.62
N GLY A 88 4.66 6.04 13.33
CA GLY A 88 5.64 5.80 12.28
C GLY A 88 5.58 4.40 11.66
N ALA A 89 6.11 4.29 10.44
CA ALA A 89 6.06 3.08 9.63
C ALA A 89 6.82 1.91 10.28
N ALA A 90 8.00 2.15 10.87
CA ALA A 90 8.83 1.09 11.45
C ALA A 90 8.13 0.34 12.59
N TYR A 91 7.48 1.07 13.52
CA TYR A 91 6.75 0.46 14.63
C TYR A 91 5.51 -0.31 14.16
N CYS A 92 4.78 0.25 13.19
CA CYS A 92 3.63 -0.40 12.58
C CYS A 92 4.03 -1.70 11.85
N SER A 93 5.12 -1.66 11.07
CA SER A 93 5.66 -2.83 10.35
C SER A 93 6.14 -3.93 11.29
N HIS A 94 6.77 -3.58 12.42
CA HIS A 94 7.13 -4.56 13.44
C HIS A 94 5.88 -5.27 13.99
N ALA A 95 4.84 -4.50 14.32
CA ALA A 95 3.58 -5.05 14.81
C ALA A 95 2.86 -5.93 13.77
N CYS A 96 3.01 -5.66 12.47
CA CYS A 96 2.53 -6.55 11.41
C CYS A 96 3.16 -7.93 11.49
N ASN A 97 4.49 -8.01 11.61
CA ASN A 97 5.20 -9.28 11.73
C ASN A 97 4.82 -10.03 13.01
N ASP A 98 4.67 -9.32 14.13
CA ASP A 98 4.26 -9.96 15.39
C ASP A 98 2.85 -10.53 15.32
N THR A 99 1.92 -9.80 14.71
CA THR A 99 0.49 -10.15 14.65
C THR A 99 0.22 -11.24 13.62
N TRP A 100 0.78 -11.10 12.41
CA TRP A 100 0.44 -11.95 11.26
C TRP A 100 1.54 -12.96 10.93
N GLY A 101 2.80 -12.67 11.26
CA GLY A 101 3.95 -13.51 10.90
C GLY A 101 4.07 -14.81 11.72
N ARG A 102 3.46 -14.87 12.92
CA ARG A 102 3.42 -16.12 13.71
C ARG A 102 2.37 -17.12 13.23
N HIS A 103 1.36 -16.66 12.51
CA HIS A 103 0.37 -17.52 11.87
C HIS A 103 0.83 -17.90 10.47
N GLY A 104 1.98 -18.57 10.38
CA GLY A 104 2.42 -19.20 9.12
C GLY A 104 1.33 -20.15 8.64
N ARG A 105 0.74 -19.83 7.47
CA ARG A 105 -0.28 -20.56 6.71
C ARG A 105 -1.07 -21.55 7.57
N ALA A 106 -2.29 -21.20 7.95
CA ALA A 106 -3.27 -22.22 8.31
C ALA A 106 -3.24 -23.29 7.20
N LYS A 107 -2.72 -24.48 7.51
CA LYS A 107 -2.91 -25.65 6.65
C LYS A 107 -4.42 -25.85 6.64
N VAL A 108 -5.03 -25.50 5.51
CA VAL A 108 -6.40 -25.88 5.21
C VAL A 108 -6.47 -27.41 5.38
N PRO A 109 -7.36 -27.93 6.25
CA PRO A 109 -7.54 -29.37 6.42
C PRO A 109 -8.03 -30.05 5.14
#